data_AF-A0A6A6VE91-F1
#
_entry.id   AF-A0A6A6VE91-F1
#
_cell.length_a   1.000
_cell.length_b   1.000
_cell.length_c   1.000
_cell.angle_alpha   90.00
_cell.angle_beta   90.00
_cell.angle_gamma   90.00
#
_symmetry.space_group_name_H-M   'P 1'
#
loop_
_entity.id
_entity.type
_entity.pdbx_description
1 polymer ?
#
loop_
_entity_poly.entity_id
_entity_poly.type
_entity_poly.pdbx_seq_one_letter_code
_entity_poly.pdbx_strand_id
1 'polypeptide(L)'
;MRFLSALTLLPGVLAHTWIEQLRNVDDQGNYVGEYGYPRAFVSKTDPGYNGESMNWQLPQNDAEGAPFINADTPLCHPEQRKAAQSSENYPRLQATPGDFIAMRYMENGHITDAAQLKGKPEKGGPIYVFATTEPKEDEKLADVLRWTTDGQGGDKRGVLLTVNDFDDGRCYELKPGNPESEKRKAAHPNYAAGQPANGPGTYPLFCETNVGIPKDVATGKPYTLYWVWQWNTVGGADPILPKGKDEYYTTCIDVDVVNTLAASETAQFGLAQQDGMDKAVPDFRQRKALITDPIGFEQGPVFRDDGNNGNGNGNATTTGTPSMPPQTTFATSTGAPYGNSTASLQIPTLTRPPGAPTGSPGDAITVTVTERITITASVVTPTVAPPAKKRTVVTKLVGAKFRY
;
A
#
# COMPACT_ATOMS: atom_id res chain seq x y z
N MET A 1 35.03 -9.90 -43.63
CA MET A 1 33.99 -10.35 -42.69
C MET A 1 33.50 -9.13 -41.91
N ARG A 2 32.28 -8.63 -42.20
CA ARG A 2 31.68 -7.51 -41.46
C ARG A 2 30.86 -8.11 -40.33
N PHE A 3 31.27 -7.92 -39.09
CA PHE A 3 30.44 -8.23 -37.93
C PHE A 3 29.36 -7.13 -37.83
N LEU A 4 28.12 -7.49 -38.13
CA LEU A 4 26.96 -6.71 -37.69
C LEU A 4 26.84 -6.93 -36.18
N SER A 5 27.23 -5.95 -35.37
CA SER A 5 26.82 -5.91 -33.97
C SER A 5 25.32 -5.65 -33.94
N ALA A 6 24.54 -6.70 -33.69
CA ALA A 6 23.13 -6.58 -33.35
C ALA A 6 23.05 -5.91 -31.97
N LEU A 7 22.67 -4.63 -31.93
CA LEU A 7 22.33 -3.92 -30.71
C LEU A 7 21.00 -4.50 -30.21
N THR A 8 21.07 -5.55 -29.40
CA THR A 8 19.91 -6.06 -28.66
C THR A 8 19.52 -5.00 -27.63
N LEU A 9 18.49 -4.21 -27.96
CA LEU A 9 17.72 -3.47 -26.96
C LEU A 9 17.12 -4.49 -26.00
N LEU A 10 17.75 -4.69 -24.85
CA LEU A 10 17.13 -5.42 -23.75
C LEU A 10 15.87 -4.63 -23.36
N PRO A 11 14.69 -5.26 -23.29
CA PRO A 11 13.52 -4.60 -22.72
C PRO A 11 13.85 -4.26 -21.27
N GLY A 12 14.06 -2.98 -20.98
CA GLY A 12 14.10 -2.48 -19.62
C GLY A 12 12.68 -2.47 -19.07
N VAL A 13 12.50 -2.99 -17.86
CA VAL A 13 11.32 -2.64 -17.06
C VAL A 13 11.52 -1.18 -16.68
N LEU A 14 10.61 -0.30 -17.09
CA LEU A 14 10.52 1.08 -16.57
C LEU A 14 10.01 0.97 -15.14
N ALA A 15 10.95 0.64 -14.26
CA ALA A 15 10.73 0.27 -12.88
C ALA A 15 10.46 1.52 -12.03
N HIS A 16 9.22 1.69 -11.59
CA HIS A 16 8.86 2.64 -10.53
C HIS A 16 7.71 2.10 -9.71
N THR A 17 7.71 2.36 -8.40
CA THR A 17 6.59 2.04 -7.53
C THR A 17 6.63 2.92 -6.28
N TRP A 18 5.47 3.08 -5.66
CA TRP A 18 5.23 3.87 -4.46
C TRP A 18 3.92 3.39 -3.84
N ILE A 19 3.65 3.81 -2.60
CA ILE A 19 2.34 3.56 -1.99
C ILE A 19 1.27 4.39 -2.71
N GLU A 20 0.34 3.70 -3.37
CA GLU A 20 -0.81 4.31 -4.04
C GLU A 20 -1.92 4.64 -3.03
N GLN A 21 -2.04 3.84 -1.97
CA GLN A 21 -3.13 3.93 -1.01
C GLN A 21 -2.83 3.16 0.28
N LEU A 22 -3.41 3.59 1.40
CA LEU A 22 -3.45 2.85 2.67
C LEU A 22 -4.88 2.46 3.04
N ARG A 23 -5.04 1.27 3.65
CA ARG A 23 -6.30 0.75 4.20
C ARG A 23 -6.09 0.18 5.60
N ASN A 24 -7.03 0.40 6.51
CA ASN A 24 -7.06 -0.40 7.75
C ASN A 24 -7.54 -1.82 7.45
N VAL A 25 -7.07 -2.78 8.25
CA VAL A 25 -7.39 -4.20 8.16
C VAL A 25 -7.92 -4.67 9.52
N ASP A 26 -9.15 -5.20 9.52
CA ASP A 26 -9.76 -5.74 10.74
C ASP A 26 -9.22 -7.14 11.13
N ASP A 27 -9.75 -7.71 12.22
CA ASP A 27 -9.36 -9.05 12.69
C ASP A 27 -9.73 -10.19 11.74
N GLN A 28 -10.67 -9.95 10.83
CA GLN A 28 -11.13 -10.88 9.81
C GLN A 28 -10.43 -10.67 8.45
N GLY A 29 -9.50 -9.70 8.38
CA GLY A 29 -8.76 -9.36 7.16
C GLY A 29 -9.53 -8.49 6.18
N ASN A 30 -10.70 -7.95 6.54
CA ASN A 30 -11.44 -7.03 5.66
C ASN A 30 -10.81 -5.64 5.72
N TYR A 31 -10.85 -4.94 4.59
CA TYR A 31 -10.50 -3.54 4.58
C TYR A 31 -11.63 -2.71 5.19
N VAL A 32 -11.30 -1.86 6.17
CA VAL A 32 -12.27 -1.08 6.93
C VAL A 32 -11.89 0.39 7.00
N GLY A 33 -12.87 1.23 7.33
CA GLY A 33 -12.70 2.67 7.42
C GLY A 33 -12.43 3.33 6.07
N GLU A 34 -11.99 4.58 6.16
CA GLU A 34 -11.72 5.42 4.99
C GLU A 34 -10.33 5.15 4.39
N TYR A 35 -10.14 5.57 3.14
CA TYR A 35 -8.83 5.52 2.49
C TYR A 35 -7.84 6.51 3.10
N GLY A 36 -6.55 6.22 3.01
CA GLY A 36 -5.49 7.19 3.30
C GLY A 36 -4.39 7.19 2.25
N TYR A 37 -3.62 8.27 2.22
CA TYR A 37 -2.65 8.54 1.17
C TYR A 37 -1.30 9.04 1.73
N PRO A 38 -0.18 8.78 1.03
CA PRO A 38 1.12 9.35 1.38
C PRO A 38 1.13 10.87 1.34
N ARG A 39 2.20 11.47 1.88
CA ARG A 39 2.42 12.92 1.78
C ARG A 39 2.43 13.35 0.30
N ALA A 40 1.90 14.54 0.06
CA ALA A 40 1.87 15.18 -1.27
C ALA A 40 1.43 14.24 -2.41
N PHE A 41 0.46 13.35 -2.15
CA PHE A 41 0.03 12.35 -3.14
C PHE A 41 -0.51 13.00 -4.42
N VAL A 42 -0.14 12.43 -5.57
CA VAL A 42 -0.64 12.83 -6.89
C VAL A 42 -1.17 11.57 -7.57
N SER A 43 -2.48 11.52 -7.80
CA SER A 43 -3.09 10.41 -8.51
C SER A 43 -2.71 10.43 -9.99
N LYS A 44 -2.70 9.25 -10.62
CA LYS A 44 -2.46 9.08 -12.07
C LYS A 44 -3.47 9.83 -12.94
N THR A 45 -4.62 10.21 -12.37
CA THR A 45 -5.67 10.98 -13.04
C THR A 45 -5.64 12.47 -12.72
N ASP A 46 -4.76 12.92 -11.82
CA ASP A 46 -4.69 14.32 -11.45
C ASP A 46 -4.04 15.16 -12.55
N PRO A 47 -4.50 16.41 -12.76
CA PRO A 47 -3.79 17.36 -13.59
C PRO A 47 -2.35 17.55 -13.10
N GLY A 48 -1.38 17.36 -13.99
CA GLY A 48 0.05 17.51 -13.67
C GLY A 48 0.76 16.20 -13.33
N TYR A 49 0.05 15.06 -13.24
CA TYR A 49 0.70 13.76 -13.18
C TYR A 49 1.58 13.54 -14.43
N ASN A 50 2.85 13.19 -14.23
CA ASN A 50 3.84 13.06 -15.30
C ASN A 50 4.52 11.69 -15.37
N GLY A 51 4.02 10.71 -14.62
CA GLY A 51 4.63 9.38 -14.48
C GLY A 51 5.66 9.29 -13.34
N GLU A 52 6.28 10.41 -12.98
CA GLU A 52 7.35 10.49 -11.97
C GLU A 52 6.92 11.23 -10.71
N SER A 53 5.68 11.76 -10.65
CA SER A 53 5.20 12.63 -9.58
C SER A 53 5.32 12.04 -8.17
N MET A 54 5.28 10.71 -8.08
CA MET A 54 5.39 9.95 -6.84
C MET A 54 6.62 9.05 -6.81
N ASN A 55 7.40 8.98 -7.90
CA ASN A 55 8.53 8.09 -8.00
C ASN A 55 9.72 8.66 -7.23
N TRP A 56 10.31 7.85 -6.35
CA TRP A 56 11.53 8.22 -5.65
C TRP A 56 12.53 7.06 -5.61
N GLN A 57 13.20 6.87 -6.73
CA GLN A 57 14.26 5.90 -6.88
C GLN A 57 15.58 6.46 -6.33
N LEU A 58 16.26 5.67 -5.49
CA LEU A 58 17.55 6.01 -4.87
C LEU A 58 18.60 4.93 -5.18
N PRO A 59 19.88 5.30 -5.39
CA PRO A 59 20.36 6.66 -5.58
C PRO A 59 19.75 7.30 -6.83
N GLN A 60 19.62 8.63 -6.85
CA GLN A 60 19.02 9.33 -8.00
C GLN A 60 19.90 9.18 -9.23
N ASN A 61 19.28 8.90 -10.38
CA ASN A 61 19.98 8.59 -11.63
C ASN A 61 20.84 9.75 -12.17
N ASP A 62 20.65 10.99 -11.68
CA ASP A 62 21.36 12.21 -12.05
C ASP A 62 22.64 12.45 -11.21
N ALA A 63 22.82 11.73 -10.10
CA ALA A 63 24.05 11.72 -9.33
C ALA A 63 25.12 10.87 -10.03
N GLU A 64 25.61 11.36 -11.18
CA GLU A 64 26.83 10.92 -11.90
C GLU A 64 27.19 9.43 -11.74
N GLY A 65 26.30 8.53 -12.16
CA GLY A 65 26.64 7.10 -12.24
C GLY A 65 27.06 6.45 -10.93
N ALA A 66 26.65 6.98 -9.76
CA ALA A 66 26.87 6.35 -8.48
C ALA A 66 25.93 5.14 -8.35
N PRO A 67 26.44 3.89 -8.39
CA PRO A 67 25.59 2.70 -8.28
C PRO A 67 25.14 2.43 -6.84
N PHE A 68 25.51 3.29 -5.89
CA PHE A 68 25.32 3.07 -4.46
C PHE A 68 24.75 4.31 -3.79
N ILE A 69 24.01 4.12 -2.70
CA ILE A 69 23.61 5.22 -1.83
C ILE A 69 24.84 5.80 -1.10
N ASN A 70 24.66 6.94 -0.44
CA ASN A 70 25.64 7.56 0.46
C ASN A 70 24.98 8.00 1.77
N ALA A 71 25.77 8.42 2.75
CA ALA A 71 25.27 8.84 4.07
C ALA A 71 24.25 10.00 3.99
N ASP A 72 24.37 10.87 2.97
CA ASP A 72 23.53 12.05 2.79
C ASP A 72 22.29 11.80 1.93
N THR A 73 22.10 10.57 1.45
CA THR A 73 21.02 10.21 0.53
C THR A 73 19.66 10.50 1.18
N PRO A 74 18.85 11.42 0.62
CA PRO A 74 17.58 11.82 1.20
C PRO A 74 16.58 10.67 1.15
N LEU A 75 15.95 10.37 2.29
CA LEU A 75 14.95 9.32 2.39
C LEU A 75 13.68 9.69 1.61
N CYS A 76 13.13 10.87 1.85
CA CYS A 76 11.84 11.27 1.27
C CYS A 76 12.01 12.02 -0.05
N HIS A 77 11.08 11.76 -0.98
CA HIS A 77 10.85 12.59 -2.15
C HIS A 77 10.77 14.08 -1.75
N PRO A 78 11.28 15.03 -2.56
CA PRO A 78 11.30 16.45 -2.21
C PRO A 78 9.93 16.99 -1.78
N GLU A 79 8.87 16.60 -2.50
CA GLU A 79 7.48 16.96 -2.17
C GLU A 79 6.93 16.26 -0.91
N GLN A 80 7.56 15.18 -0.44
CA GLN A 80 7.15 14.40 0.74
C GLN A 80 7.94 14.72 2.02
N ARG A 81 8.89 15.66 1.96
CA ARG A 81 9.69 16.05 3.15
C ARG A 81 8.84 16.73 4.21
N LYS A 82 7.86 17.52 3.78
CA LYS A 82 6.89 18.17 4.66
C LYS A 82 5.76 17.21 4.99
N ALA A 83 5.36 17.18 6.25
CA ALA A 83 4.21 16.41 6.74
C ALA A 83 2.87 17.05 6.31
N ALA A 84 2.60 17.06 5.00
CA ALA A 84 1.44 17.72 4.41
C ALA A 84 0.80 16.86 3.32
N GLN A 85 -0.53 16.91 3.25
CA GLN A 85 -1.30 16.35 2.14
C GLN A 85 -1.42 17.36 1.01
N SER A 86 -1.47 16.86 -0.22
CA SER A 86 -1.63 17.69 -1.42
C SER A 86 -3.05 18.26 -1.57
N SER A 87 -4.06 17.55 -1.04
CA SER A 87 -5.45 17.99 -1.05
C SER A 87 -6.30 17.26 0.00
N GLU A 88 -7.50 17.77 0.26
CA GLU A 88 -8.48 17.09 1.12
C GLU A 88 -9.02 15.78 0.51
N ASN A 89 -8.88 15.58 -0.80
CA ASN A 89 -9.24 14.33 -1.48
C ASN A 89 -8.25 13.20 -1.20
N TYR A 90 -7.08 13.54 -0.66
CA TYR A 90 -6.03 12.58 -0.30
C TYR A 90 -5.72 12.72 1.19
N PRO A 91 -6.65 12.35 2.08
CA PRO A 91 -6.41 12.49 3.51
C PRO A 91 -5.35 11.51 4.01
N ARG A 92 -4.79 11.81 5.19
CA ARG A 92 -4.04 10.82 5.96
C ARG A 92 -4.98 9.70 6.39
N LEU A 93 -4.46 8.48 6.48
CA LEU A 93 -5.21 7.37 7.06
C LEU A 93 -5.46 7.67 8.54
N GLN A 94 -6.68 7.42 9.01
CA GLN A 94 -6.94 7.27 10.45
C GLN A 94 -6.76 5.80 10.83
N ALA A 95 -5.93 5.51 11.84
CA ALA A 95 -5.71 4.15 12.33
C ALA A 95 -5.83 4.10 13.86
N THR A 96 -6.13 2.93 14.43
CA THR A 96 -6.14 2.76 15.88
C THR A 96 -4.93 1.96 16.37
N PRO A 97 -4.45 2.19 17.60
CA PRO A 97 -3.37 1.39 18.17
C PRO A 97 -3.71 -0.11 18.19
N GLY A 98 -2.80 -0.94 17.67
CA GLY A 98 -2.96 -2.39 17.59
C GLY A 98 -3.59 -2.92 16.30
N ASP A 99 -4.21 -2.06 15.49
CA ASP A 99 -4.76 -2.45 14.19
C ASP A 99 -3.65 -2.62 13.13
N PHE A 100 -4.01 -3.30 12.05
CA PHE A 100 -3.15 -3.45 10.89
C PHE A 100 -3.52 -2.47 9.79
N ILE A 101 -2.51 -2.04 9.05
CA ILE A 101 -2.64 -1.23 7.85
C ILE A 101 -2.08 -2.03 6.67
N ALA A 102 -2.81 -2.08 5.57
CA ALA A 102 -2.31 -2.50 4.26
C ALA A 102 -1.85 -1.25 3.50
N MET A 103 -0.55 -1.17 3.22
CA MET A 103 0.06 -0.17 2.33
C MET A 103 0.12 -0.75 0.93
N ARG A 104 -0.69 -0.21 0.02
CA ARG A 104 -1.00 -0.82 -1.28
C ARG A 104 -0.26 -0.11 -2.40
N TYR A 105 0.26 -0.86 -3.37
CA TYR A 105 1.09 -0.36 -4.46
C TYR A 105 0.95 -1.21 -5.73
N MET A 106 1.33 -0.64 -6.87
CA MET A 106 1.38 -1.34 -8.15
C MET A 106 2.74 -1.98 -8.37
N GLU A 107 2.78 -3.24 -8.83
CA GLU A 107 4.04 -3.96 -9.02
C GLU A 107 4.82 -3.52 -10.25
N ASN A 108 4.15 -2.97 -11.26
CA ASN A 108 4.80 -2.32 -12.41
C ASN A 108 5.90 -3.18 -13.09
N GLY A 109 5.69 -4.49 -13.18
CA GLY A 109 6.58 -5.46 -13.84
C GLY A 109 7.61 -6.14 -12.92
N HIS A 110 7.76 -5.72 -11.68
CA HIS A 110 8.71 -6.31 -10.71
C HIS A 110 8.37 -7.72 -10.25
N ILE A 111 7.12 -8.14 -10.48
CA ILE A 111 6.63 -9.48 -10.16
C ILE A 111 6.25 -10.18 -11.47
N THR A 112 5.38 -9.57 -12.27
CA THR A 112 4.89 -10.22 -13.50
C THR A 112 6.00 -10.44 -14.53
N ASP A 113 6.97 -9.53 -14.62
CA ASP A 113 8.07 -9.58 -15.60
C ASP A 113 9.45 -9.83 -14.96
N ALA A 114 9.48 -10.31 -13.70
CA ALA A 114 10.70 -10.49 -12.92
C ALA A 114 11.77 -11.36 -13.62
N ALA A 115 11.36 -12.35 -14.41
CA ALA A 115 12.26 -13.28 -15.10
C ALA A 115 13.25 -12.61 -16.06
N GLN A 116 13.00 -11.37 -16.48
CA GLN A 116 13.88 -10.63 -17.39
C GLN A 116 15.02 -9.91 -16.66
N LEU A 117 15.02 -9.91 -15.33
CA LEU A 117 15.84 -9.03 -14.50
C LEU A 117 16.94 -9.84 -13.81
N LYS A 118 18.19 -9.58 -14.18
CA LYS A 118 19.35 -10.30 -13.64
C LYS A 118 19.76 -9.76 -12.27
N GLY A 119 20.08 -10.66 -11.35
CA GLY A 119 20.64 -10.31 -10.04
C GLY A 119 19.67 -9.63 -9.08
N LYS A 120 18.38 -9.54 -9.44
CA LYS A 120 17.34 -9.01 -8.56
C LYS A 120 16.97 -10.02 -7.47
N PRO A 121 16.57 -9.55 -6.28
CA PRO A 121 16.21 -10.43 -5.18
C PRO A 121 14.98 -11.28 -5.51
N GLU A 122 14.95 -12.47 -4.94
CA GLU A 122 13.74 -13.28 -4.93
C GLU A 122 12.58 -12.52 -4.31
N LYS A 123 11.35 -12.85 -4.73
CA LYS A 123 10.11 -12.22 -4.23
C LYS A 123 10.09 -10.70 -4.36
N GLY A 124 10.84 -10.14 -5.30
CA GLY A 124 10.93 -8.70 -5.52
C GLY A 124 11.73 -7.96 -4.45
N GLY A 125 12.33 -8.66 -3.48
CA GLY A 125 13.13 -8.06 -2.41
C GLY A 125 12.33 -7.56 -1.22
N PRO A 126 13.04 -7.18 -0.14
CA PRO A 126 12.40 -6.78 1.11
C PRO A 126 11.90 -5.34 1.07
N ILE A 127 10.76 -5.15 1.71
CA ILE A 127 10.22 -3.85 2.11
C ILE A 127 10.36 -3.76 3.62
N TYR A 128 10.95 -2.67 4.07
CA TYR A 128 11.04 -2.28 5.47
C TYR A 128 10.06 -1.14 5.73
N VAL A 129 9.25 -1.28 6.78
CA VAL A 129 8.41 -0.19 7.26
C VAL A 129 8.98 0.32 8.56
N PHE A 130 9.54 1.52 8.51
CA PHE A 130 10.04 2.22 9.68
C PHE A 130 9.01 3.22 10.19
N ALA A 131 9.10 3.60 11.46
CA ALA A 131 8.19 4.57 12.02
C ALA A 131 8.81 5.44 13.12
N THR A 132 8.28 6.66 13.26
CA THR A 132 8.74 7.64 14.25
C THR A 132 7.64 8.64 14.61
N THR A 133 7.73 9.20 15.82
CA THR A 133 6.96 10.38 16.25
C THR A 133 7.74 11.69 16.12
N GLU A 134 9.00 11.61 15.67
CA GLU A 134 9.94 12.72 15.55
C GLU A 134 10.56 12.77 14.13
N PRO A 135 9.73 12.88 13.07
CA PRO A 135 10.22 12.90 11.70
C PRO A 135 11.05 14.16 11.43
N LYS A 136 12.04 14.04 10.53
CA LYS A 136 12.81 15.18 10.01
C LYS A 136 12.47 15.44 8.54
N GLU A 137 12.51 16.71 8.13
CA GLU A 137 12.34 17.06 6.71
C GLU A 137 13.55 16.64 5.86
N ASP A 138 14.73 16.57 6.47
CA ASP A 138 15.99 16.17 5.84
C ASP A 138 16.41 14.72 6.19
N GLU A 139 15.44 13.87 6.54
CA GLU A 139 15.64 12.47 6.93
C GLU A 139 16.53 11.74 5.91
N LYS A 140 17.53 11.00 6.42
CA LYS A 140 18.51 10.28 5.61
C LYS A 140 18.18 8.80 5.55
N LEU A 141 18.27 8.21 4.36
CA LEU A 141 18.03 6.79 4.17
C LEU A 141 18.98 5.96 5.05
N ALA A 142 20.26 6.33 5.10
CA ALA A 142 21.26 5.61 5.87
C ALA A 142 21.00 5.63 7.39
N ASP A 143 20.44 6.71 7.92
CA ASP A 143 20.10 6.80 9.36
C ASP A 143 18.90 5.91 9.69
N VAL A 144 17.86 5.94 8.84
CA VAL A 144 16.64 5.15 9.05
C VAL A 144 16.88 3.66 8.87
N LEU A 145 17.72 3.23 7.92
CA LEU A 145 18.09 1.81 7.76
C LEU A 145 18.79 1.23 9.01
N ARG A 146 19.34 2.08 9.90
CA ARG A 146 19.93 1.65 11.17
C ARG A 146 18.92 1.47 12.30
N TRP A 147 17.66 1.90 12.14
CA TRP A 147 16.66 1.71 13.18
C TRP A 147 16.30 0.24 13.35
N THR A 148 16.20 -0.18 14.60
CA THR A 148 15.91 -1.56 14.99
C THR A 148 14.53 -1.66 15.60
N THR A 149 14.00 -2.89 15.69
CA THR A 149 12.67 -3.16 16.26
C THR A 149 12.54 -2.74 17.72
N ASP A 150 13.63 -2.72 18.48
CA ASP A 150 13.68 -2.31 19.90
C ASP A 150 13.96 -0.80 20.09
N GLY A 151 14.05 -0.05 19.00
CA GLY A 151 14.31 1.39 19.01
C GLY A 151 15.70 1.79 19.49
N GLN A 152 16.66 0.85 19.58
CA GLN A 152 18.02 1.14 20.01
C GLN A 152 18.99 1.47 18.88
N GLY A 153 18.62 1.14 17.65
CA GLY A 153 19.42 1.35 16.45
C GLY A 153 19.41 2.80 15.94
N GLY A 154 20.43 3.13 15.16
CA GLY A 154 20.63 4.46 14.59
C GLY A 154 20.65 5.55 15.65
N ASP A 155 19.91 6.63 15.41
CA ASP A 155 19.78 7.76 16.33
C ASP A 155 18.63 7.62 17.35
N LYS A 156 18.02 6.42 17.45
CA LYS A 156 16.98 6.05 18.43
C LYS A 156 15.68 6.85 18.35
N ARG A 157 15.46 7.62 17.28
CA ARG A 157 14.20 8.35 17.07
C ARG A 157 13.08 7.49 16.50
N GLY A 158 13.40 6.31 16.00
CA GLY A 158 12.41 5.47 15.34
C GLY A 158 12.68 3.99 15.49
N VAL A 159 11.78 3.21 14.91
CA VAL A 159 11.72 1.77 15.03
C VAL A 159 11.47 1.14 13.67
N LEU A 160 11.96 -0.08 13.49
CA LEU A 160 11.52 -0.97 12.40
C LEU A 160 10.25 -1.70 12.85
N LEU A 161 9.13 -1.50 12.16
CA LEU A 161 7.85 -2.13 12.52
C LEU A 161 7.64 -3.51 11.86
N THR A 162 7.98 -3.63 10.58
CA THR A 162 7.80 -4.87 9.83
C THR A 162 8.77 -4.98 8.67
N VAL A 163 9.00 -6.21 8.22
CA VAL A 163 9.71 -6.53 6.98
C VAL A 163 8.89 -7.53 6.18
N ASN A 164 8.48 -7.18 4.96
CA ASN A 164 7.69 -8.04 4.07
C ASN A 164 8.40 -8.15 2.72
N ASP A 165 8.24 -9.28 2.01
CA ASP A 165 8.63 -9.31 0.60
C ASP A 165 7.71 -8.39 -0.21
N PHE A 166 8.26 -7.75 -1.25
CA PHE A 166 7.53 -6.91 -2.20
C PHE A 166 6.43 -7.70 -2.92
N ASP A 167 6.71 -8.94 -3.29
CA ASP A 167 5.73 -9.90 -3.78
C ASP A 167 4.86 -10.43 -2.62
N ASP A 168 3.61 -9.98 -2.56
CA ASP A 168 2.61 -10.46 -1.61
C ASP A 168 2.00 -11.82 -1.96
N GLY A 169 2.45 -12.43 -3.06
CA GLY A 169 1.98 -13.71 -3.57
C GLY A 169 0.62 -13.66 -4.28
N ARG A 170 -0.03 -12.50 -4.34
CA ARG A 170 -1.40 -12.33 -4.85
C ARG A 170 -1.47 -11.36 -6.03
N CYS A 171 -0.81 -10.21 -5.91
CA CYS A 171 -0.90 -9.10 -6.85
C CYS A 171 -0.30 -9.39 -8.23
N TYR A 172 -0.72 -8.64 -9.24
CA TYR A 172 -0.25 -8.80 -10.62
C TYR A 172 -0.64 -7.61 -11.50
N GLU A 173 0.16 -7.35 -12.54
CA GLU A 173 -0.25 -6.58 -13.71
C GLU A 173 -0.92 -7.46 -14.76
N LEU A 174 -1.83 -6.88 -15.55
CA LEU A 174 -2.45 -7.59 -16.67
C LEU A 174 -1.51 -7.59 -17.88
N LYS A 175 -1.01 -8.78 -18.23
CA LYS A 175 -0.15 -8.96 -19.39
C LYS A 175 -0.52 -10.23 -20.16
N PRO A 176 -1.37 -10.11 -21.21
CA PRO A 176 -1.78 -11.26 -22.01
C PRO A 176 -0.59 -12.04 -22.55
N GLY A 177 -0.62 -13.36 -22.34
CA GLY A 177 0.45 -14.27 -22.76
C GLY A 177 1.66 -14.34 -21.82
N ASN A 178 1.72 -13.56 -20.75
CA ASN A 178 2.69 -13.75 -19.67
C ASN A 178 2.18 -14.85 -18.71
N PRO A 179 2.93 -15.95 -18.49
CA PRO A 179 2.49 -17.06 -17.64
C PRO A 179 2.19 -16.68 -16.17
N GLU A 180 2.96 -15.77 -15.57
CA GLU A 180 2.78 -15.36 -14.18
C GLU A 180 1.53 -14.49 -14.03
N SER A 181 1.33 -13.53 -14.95
CA SER A 181 0.11 -12.72 -15.00
C SER A 181 -1.14 -13.60 -15.14
N GLU A 182 -1.14 -14.53 -16.10
CA GLU A 182 -2.29 -15.41 -16.35
C GLU A 182 -2.57 -16.35 -15.16
N LYS A 183 -1.52 -16.89 -14.52
CA LYS A 183 -1.63 -17.72 -13.32
C LYS A 183 -2.23 -16.96 -12.15
N ARG A 184 -1.73 -15.76 -11.83
CA ARG A 184 -2.22 -14.95 -10.70
C ARG A 184 -3.62 -14.42 -10.94
N LYS A 185 -3.92 -13.94 -12.15
CA LYS A 185 -5.27 -13.56 -12.57
C LYS A 185 -6.29 -14.71 -12.43
N ALA A 186 -5.87 -15.94 -12.71
CA ALA A 186 -6.73 -17.11 -12.51
C ALA A 186 -6.92 -17.47 -11.03
N ALA A 187 -5.88 -17.36 -10.20
CA ALA A 187 -5.95 -17.65 -8.77
C ALA A 187 -6.66 -16.55 -7.97
N HIS A 188 -6.53 -15.30 -8.40
CA HIS A 188 -7.02 -14.10 -7.72
C HIS A 188 -7.71 -13.15 -8.70
N PRO A 189 -8.86 -13.54 -9.31
CA PRO A 189 -9.58 -12.68 -10.22
C PRO A 189 -9.90 -11.33 -9.58
N ASN A 190 -9.48 -10.24 -10.24
CA ASN A 190 -9.69 -8.89 -9.76
C ASN A 190 -10.38 -8.00 -10.79
N TYR A 191 -11.09 -6.99 -10.29
CA TYR A 191 -11.95 -6.08 -11.05
C TYR A 191 -11.72 -4.65 -10.59
N ALA A 192 -12.14 -3.66 -11.37
CA ALA A 192 -12.16 -2.29 -10.87
C ALA A 192 -13.19 -2.16 -9.75
N ALA A 193 -12.95 -1.30 -8.75
CA ALA A 193 -13.93 -1.07 -7.70
C ALA A 193 -15.28 -0.62 -8.26
N GLY A 194 -16.36 -1.17 -7.69
CA GLY A 194 -17.73 -0.94 -8.14
C GLY A 194 -18.15 -1.69 -9.40
N GLN A 195 -17.24 -2.44 -10.05
CA GLN A 195 -17.61 -3.34 -11.15
C GLN A 195 -18.08 -4.70 -10.62
N PRO A 196 -19.05 -5.36 -11.29
CA PRO A 196 -19.45 -6.72 -10.94
C PRO A 196 -18.27 -7.68 -10.98
N ALA A 197 -18.11 -8.49 -9.93
CA ALA A 197 -17.09 -9.53 -9.85
C ALA A 197 -17.55 -10.80 -10.60
N ASN A 198 -17.65 -10.73 -11.93
CA ASN A 198 -18.10 -11.83 -12.77
C ASN A 198 -17.09 -12.24 -13.84
N GLY A 199 -16.77 -13.54 -13.89
CA GLY A 199 -15.93 -14.11 -14.93
C GLY A 199 -14.42 -14.05 -14.61
N PRO A 200 -13.54 -13.93 -15.61
CA PRO A 200 -12.11 -13.77 -15.38
C PRO A 200 -11.81 -12.36 -14.87
N GLY A 201 -10.75 -12.24 -14.07
CA GLY A 201 -10.26 -10.92 -13.64
C GLY A 201 -9.92 -10.04 -14.84
N THR A 202 -10.34 -8.78 -14.80
CA THR A 202 -10.17 -7.79 -15.87
C THR A 202 -9.42 -6.54 -15.41
N TYR A 203 -8.90 -6.55 -14.18
CA TYR A 203 -8.19 -5.43 -13.60
C TYR A 203 -6.87 -5.87 -12.93
N PRO A 204 -5.79 -5.06 -13.00
CA PRO A 204 -4.58 -5.34 -12.23
C PRO A 204 -4.88 -5.29 -10.74
N LEU A 205 -4.21 -6.13 -9.96
CA LEU A 205 -4.42 -6.24 -8.52
C LEU A 205 -3.23 -5.62 -7.80
N PHE A 206 -3.50 -4.66 -6.89
CA PHE A 206 -2.46 -4.00 -6.13
C PHE A 206 -1.81 -5.00 -5.17
N CYS A 207 -0.50 -4.89 -5.03
CA CYS A 207 0.24 -5.53 -3.96
C CYS A 207 -0.02 -4.80 -2.64
N GLU A 208 0.35 -5.45 -1.54
CA GLU A 208 0.38 -4.79 -0.24
C GLU A 208 1.57 -5.20 0.62
N THR A 209 1.98 -4.26 1.47
CA THR A 209 2.78 -4.49 2.68
C THR A 209 1.88 -4.28 3.88
N ASN A 210 1.93 -5.18 4.86
CA ASN A 210 1.06 -5.12 6.03
C ASN A 210 1.87 -4.77 7.27
N VAL A 211 1.43 -3.74 8.00
CA VAL A 211 2.09 -3.25 9.21
C VAL A 211 1.10 -3.11 10.36
N GLY A 212 1.47 -3.59 11.54
CA GLY A 212 0.71 -3.33 12.77
C GLY A 212 1.11 -2.01 13.40
N ILE A 213 0.14 -1.20 13.82
CA ILE A 213 0.40 -0.03 14.65
C ILE A 213 0.67 -0.49 16.08
N PRO A 214 1.79 -0.10 16.73
CA PRO A 214 2.04 -0.51 18.10
C PRO A 214 0.93 -0.05 19.04
N LYS A 215 0.59 -0.90 20.02
CA LYS A 215 -0.53 -0.68 20.95
C LYS A 215 -0.32 0.50 21.89
N ASP A 216 0.93 0.91 22.06
CA ASP A 216 1.40 1.97 22.94
C ASP A 216 1.63 3.31 22.22
N VAL A 217 1.39 3.38 20.90
CA VAL A 217 1.43 4.66 20.19
C VAL A 217 0.33 5.57 20.73
N ALA A 218 0.73 6.77 21.16
CA ALA A 218 -0.18 7.77 21.66
C ALA A 218 -1.12 8.29 20.56
N THR A 219 -2.40 8.41 20.88
CA THR A 219 -3.39 9.02 19.99
C THR A 219 -3.28 10.54 19.94
N GLY A 220 -3.79 11.16 18.87
CA GLY A 220 -3.93 12.61 18.77
C GLY A 220 -2.70 13.33 18.20
N LYS A 221 -1.67 12.58 17.80
CA LYS A 221 -0.57 13.08 16.97
C LYS A 221 -0.38 12.15 15.76
N PRO A 222 0.09 12.67 14.62
CA PRO A 222 0.46 11.84 13.49
C PRO A 222 1.63 10.92 13.85
N TYR A 223 1.59 9.70 13.35
CA TYR A 223 2.69 8.74 13.38
C TYR A 223 3.25 8.60 11.97
N THR A 224 4.53 8.96 11.80
CA THR A 224 5.18 8.92 10.49
C THR A 224 5.64 7.51 10.20
N LEU A 225 5.29 7.02 9.01
CA LEU A 225 5.73 5.74 8.47
C LEU A 225 6.60 5.99 7.23
N TYR A 226 7.72 5.28 7.15
CA TYR A 226 8.59 5.25 5.97
C TYR A 226 8.51 3.86 5.37
N TRP A 227 7.93 3.76 4.18
CA TRP A 227 7.95 2.56 3.37
C TRP A 227 9.24 2.58 2.54
N VAL A 228 10.12 1.61 2.74
CA VAL A 228 11.44 1.53 2.09
C VAL A 228 11.58 0.17 1.44
N TRP A 229 11.45 0.14 0.11
CA TRP A 229 11.67 -1.05 -0.69
C TRP A 229 13.11 -1.10 -1.17
N GLN A 230 13.80 -2.22 -0.90
CA GLN A 230 15.17 -2.46 -1.33
C GLN A 230 15.19 -3.49 -2.46
N TRP A 231 15.45 -3.02 -3.67
CA TRP A 231 15.42 -3.79 -4.91
C TRP A 231 16.81 -3.88 -5.57
N ASN A 232 17.83 -4.04 -4.73
CA ASN A 232 19.23 -4.05 -5.11
C ASN A 232 19.56 -5.14 -6.15
N THR A 233 20.54 -4.87 -7.01
CA THR A 233 21.13 -5.86 -7.91
C THR A 233 22.38 -6.43 -7.27
N VAL A 234 22.42 -7.74 -7.03
CA VAL A 234 23.59 -8.43 -6.45
C VAL A 234 24.79 -8.36 -7.39
N GLY A 235 25.96 -8.06 -6.84
CA GLY A 235 27.21 -8.01 -7.59
C GLY A 235 27.57 -9.30 -8.32
N GLY A 236 28.05 -9.15 -9.56
CA GLY A 236 28.49 -10.27 -10.40
C GLY A 236 27.38 -11.04 -11.11
N ALA A 237 26.10 -10.80 -10.78
CA ALA A 237 24.97 -11.44 -11.45
C ALA A 237 24.67 -10.82 -12.84
N ASP A 238 24.98 -9.54 -13.02
CA ASP A 238 24.96 -8.87 -14.31
C ASP A 238 26.38 -8.43 -14.70
N PRO A 239 26.94 -8.85 -15.85
CA PRO A 239 28.26 -8.43 -16.30
C PRO A 239 28.48 -6.92 -16.37
N ILE A 240 27.43 -6.12 -16.56
CA ILE A 240 27.53 -4.65 -16.56
C ILE A 240 27.53 -4.04 -15.14
N LEU A 241 27.16 -4.81 -14.12
CA LEU A 241 27.14 -4.42 -12.70
C LEU A 241 28.00 -5.38 -11.87
N PRO A 242 29.33 -5.43 -12.11
CA PRO A 242 30.20 -6.38 -11.43
C PRO A 242 30.27 -6.19 -9.90
N LYS A 243 29.99 -4.97 -9.42
CA LYS A 243 29.93 -4.64 -7.99
C LYS A 243 28.51 -4.55 -7.44
N GLY A 244 27.51 -4.88 -8.27
CA GLY A 244 26.10 -4.71 -7.94
C GLY A 244 25.66 -3.26 -8.07
N LYS A 245 24.44 -3.01 -7.62
CA LYS A 245 23.81 -1.69 -7.60
C LYS A 245 22.80 -1.64 -6.46
N ASP A 246 22.83 -0.57 -5.69
CA ASP A 246 21.72 -0.20 -4.83
C ASP A 246 20.58 0.39 -5.64
N GLU A 247 19.36 0.01 -5.27
CA GLU A 247 18.14 0.52 -5.87
C GLU A 247 17.04 0.44 -4.82
N TYR A 248 16.67 1.59 -4.30
CA TYR A 248 15.61 1.73 -3.32
C TYR A 248 14.47 2.55 -3.91
N TYR A 249 13.25 2.25 -3.47
CA TYR A 249 12.11 3.15 -3.65
C TYR A 249 11.50 3.42 -2.29
N THR A 250 11.14 4.67 -2.05
CA THR A 250 10.62 5.05 -0.75
C THR A 250 9.34 5.85 -0.86
N THR A 251 8.54 5.81 0.20
CA THR A 251 7.34 6.64 0.33
C THR A 251 7.19 7.08 1.79
N CYS A 252 7.08 8.39 2.00
CA CYS A 252 6.92 8.98 3.33
C CYS A 252 5.45 9.31 3.61
N ILE A 253 4.93 8.80 4.72
CA ILE A 253 3.51 8.75 5.04
C ILE A 253 3.31 9.25 6.47
N ASP A 254 2.19 9.93 6.72
CA ASP A 254 1.72 10.20 8.07
C ASP A 254 0.34 9.57 8.28
N VAL A 255 0.17 8.90 9.42
CA VAL A 255 -1.10 8.29 9.84
C VAL A 255 -1.60 8.99 11.09
N ASP A 256 -2.88 9.37 11.10
CA ASP A 256 -3.53 9.94 12.27
C ASP A 256 -3.98 8.84 13.21
N VAL A 257 -3.31 8.70 14.36
CA VAL A 257 -3.64 7.68 15.36
C VAL A 257 -4.79 8.17 16.23
N VAL A 258 -5.92 7.47 16.15
CA VAL A 258 -7.20 7.83 16.79
C VAL A 258 -7.68 6.71 17.71
N ASN A 259 -8.55 7.04 18.66
CA ASN A 259 -9.12 6.05 19.59
C ASN A 259 -10.10 5.09 18.90
N THR A 260 -10.83 5.57 17.90
CA THR A 260 -11.87 4.84 17.20
C THR A 260 -11.94 5.30 15.75
N LEU A 261 -12.09 4.38 14.82
CA LEU A 261 -12.36 4.72 13.42
C LEU A 261 -13.79 5.25 13.27
N ALA A 262 -13.98 6.24 12.40
CA ALA A 262 -15.33 6.65 12.01
C ALA A 262 -16.02 5.49 11.27
N ALA A 263 -17.27 5.21 11.65
CA ALA A 263 -18.11 4.30 10.88
C ALA A 263 -18.49 5.00 9.57
N SER A 264 -17.97 4.49 8.45
CA SER A 264 -18.41 4.89 7.12
C SER A 264 -18.97 3.66 6.40
N GLU A 265 -20.21 3.75 5.92
CA GLU A 265 -20.83 2.68 5.14
C GLU A 265 -20.17 2.53 3.76
N THR A 266 -19.55 3.59 3.25
CA THR A 266 -18.85 3.60 1.95
C THR A 266 -17.65 4.55 2.00
N ALA A 267 -16.47 4.03 1.67
CA ALA A 267 -15.28 4.86 1.60
C ALA A 267 -15.39 5.89 0.46
N GLN A 268 -15.13 7.17 0.77
CA GLN A 268 -15.41 8.31 -0.10
C GLN A 268 -14.23 8.70 -1.00
N PHE A 269 -13.00 8.48 -0.56
CA PHE A 269 -11.80 8.98 -1.25
C PHE A 269 -11.16 7.92 -2.13
N GLY A 270 -11.96 7.16 -2.90
CA GLY A 270 -11.43 6.10 -3.76
C GLY A 270 -10.63 6.65 -4.96
N LEU A 271 -9.62 5.89 -5.40
CA LEU A 271 -8.88 6.20 -6.62
C LEU A 271 -9.70 5.86 -7.87
N ALA A 272 -9.45 6.55 -8.98
CA ALA A 272 -10.00 6.14 -10.28
C ALA A 272 -9.44 4.79 -10.73
N GLN A 273 -8.18 4.52 -10.37
CA GLN A 273 -7.48 3.26 -10.61
C GLN A 273 -7.69 2.20 -9.52
N GLN A 274 -8.72 2.36 -8.69
CA GLN A 274 -8.97 1.49 -7.54
C GLN A 274 -9.36 0.08 -7.98
N ASP A 275 -8.64 -0.93 -7.47
CA ASP A 275 -9.13 -2.30 -7.56
C ASP A 275 -10.28 -2.59 -6.58
N GLY A 276 -11.08 -3.58 -6.92
CA GLY A 276 -12.25 -4.02 -6.16
C GLY A 276 -11.93 -5.01 -5.04
N MET A 277 -10.65 -5.15 -4.66
CA MET A 277 -10.27 -6.06 -3.57
C MET A 277 -10.71 -5.47 -2.23
N ASP A 278 -11.42 -6.26 -1.43
CA ASP A 278 -12.03 -5.84 -0.16
C ASP A 278 -11.37 -6.49 1.06
N LYS A 279 -10.34 -7.32 0.84
CA LYS A 279 -9.59 -8.03 1.88
C LYS A 279 -8.10 -7.96 1.67
N ALA A 280 -7.39 -7.89 2.79
CA ALA A 280 -5.95 -8.10 2.85
C ALA A 280 -5.58 -9.53 2.42
N VAL A 281 -4.30 -9.77 2.20
CA VAL A 281 -3.77 -11.13 2.03
C VAL A 281 -4.02 -11.96 3.30
N PRO A 282 -4.34 -13.27 3.20
CA PRO A 282 -4.79 -14.06 4.36
C PRO A 282 -3.80 -14.12 5.53
N ASP A 283 -2.51 -13.97 5.26
CA ASP A 283 -1.41 -14.05 6.23
C ASP A 283 -0.86 -12.67 6.64
N PHE A 284 -1.61 -11.58 6.41
CA PHE A 284 -1.18 -10.19 6.64
C PHE A 284 -0.50 -9.91 8.00
N ARG A 285 -0.81 -10.70 9.05
CA ARG A 285 -0.22 -10.55 10.39
C ARG A 285 1.15 -11.21 10.56
N GLN A 286 1.50 -12.15 9.69
CA GLN A 286 2.62 -13.07 9.86
C GLN A 286 3.60 -13.04 8.69
N ARG A 287 3.33 -12.23 7.67
CA ARG A 287 4.22 -12.06 6.52
C ARG A 287 5.60 -11.61 6.97
N LYS A 288 6.61 -12.23 6.37
CA LYS A 288 8.02 -11.94 6.58
C LYS A 288 8.72 -11.92 5.23
N ALA A 289 9.74 -11.10 5.11
CA ALA A 289 10.63 -11.13 3.97
C ALA A 289 11.66 -12.28 4.09
N LEU A 290 12.18 -12.71 2.94
CA LEU A 290 13.33 -13.62 2.89
C LEU A 290 14.61 -12.94 3.40
N ILE A 291 14.74 -11.64 3.18
CA ILE A 291 15.86 -10.81 3.62
C ILE A 291 15.34 -9.87 4.70
N THR A 292 15.91 -9.93 5.91
CA THR A 292 15.42 -9.15 7.06
C THR A 292 16.40 -8.11 7.57
N ASP A 293 17.65 -8.14 7.11
CA ASP A 293 18.68 -7.17 7.51
C ASP A 293 18.74 -6.02 6.48
N PRO A 294 18.23 -4.82 6.80
CA PRO A 294 18.25 -3.67 5.89
C PRO A 294 19.67 -3.21 5.52
N ILE A 295 20.63 -3.42 6.41
CA ILE A 295 22.02 -3.02 6.22
C ILE A 295 22.77 -4.08 5.41
N GLY A 296 22.64 -5.34 5.79
CA GLY A 296 23.38 -6.45 5.17
C GLY A 296 23.08 -6.68 3.69
N PHE A 297 21.98 -6.12 3.16
CA PHE A 297 21.62 -6.22 1.74
C PHE A 297 22.06 -5.02 0.88
N GLU A 298 22.64 -3.98 1.51
CA GLU A 298 23.28 -2.87 0.78
C GLU A 298 24.48 -3.37 -0.03
N GLN A 299 24.63 -2.89 -1.26
CA GLN A 299 25.69 -3.33 -2.18
C GLN A 299 26.92 -2.42 -2.10
N GLY A 300 26.73 -1.17 -1.70
CA GLY A 300 27.74 -0.14 -1.64
C GLY A 300 28.60 -0.15 -0.37
N PRO A 301 29.25 0.99 -0.08
CA PRO A 301 30.17 1.13 1.05
C PRO A 301 29.53 1.67 2.33
N VAL A 302 28.26 2.12 2.31
CA VAL A 302 27.72 3.01 3.36
C VAL A 302 27.76 2.39 4.74
N PHE A 303 27.63 1.06 4.81
CA PHE A 303 27.61 0.33 6.08
C PHE A 303 28.78 -0.66 6.26
N ARG A 304 29.75 -0.68 5.34
CA ARG A 304 30.86 -1.64 5.39
C ARG A 304 31.75 -1.49 6.63
N ASP A 305 31.86 -0.28 7.16
CA ASP A 305 32.64 0.04 8.35
C ASP A 305 31.88 -0.19 9.67
N ASP A 306 30.57 -0.45 9.62
CA ASP A 306 29.73 -0.73 10.80
C ASP A 306 29.93 -2.16 11.36
N GLY A 307 30.98 -2.85 10.91
CA GLY A 307 31.38 -4.18 11.38
C GLY A 307 30.58 -5.34 10.80
N ASN A 308 29.56 -5.07 9.97
CA ASN A 308 28.78 -6.08 9.26
C ASN A 308 29.41 -6.34 7.89
N ASN A 309 30.49 -7.12 7.88
CA ASN A 309 31.19 -7.51 6.66
C ASN A 309 30.31 -8.51 5.88
N GLY A 310 29.31 -7.99 5.16
CA GLY A 310 28.42 -8.75 4.28
C GLY A 310 29.21 -9.30 3.10
N ASN A 311 29.85 -10.45 3.29
CA ASN A 311 30.31 -11.27 2.19
C ASN A 311 29.04 -11.78 1.49
N GLY A 312 28.60 -11.05 0.45
CA GLY A 312 27.51 -11.41 -0.44
C GLY A 312 27.82 -12.71 -1.16
N ASN A 313 27.63 -13.83 -0.46
CA ASN A 313 27.52 -15.14 -1.04
C ASN A 313 26.12 -15.63 -0.68
N GLY A 314 25.22 -15.57 -1.66
CA GLY A 314 23.91 -16.17 -1.58
C GLY A 314 24.03 -17.65 -1.24
N ASN A 315 23.83 -17.97 0.04
CA ASN A 315 23.25 -19.21 0.51
C ASN A 315 22.83 -19.01 1.97
N ALA A 316 21.58 -18.58 2.19
CA ALA A 316 21.01 -18.51 3.52
C ALA A 316 20.91 -19.95 4.08
N THR A 317 21.91 -20.34 4.88
CA THR A 317 21.85 -21.56 5.68
C THR A 317 21.13 -21.21 6.97
N THR A 318 20.02 -21.89 7.20
CA THR A 318 19.20 -21.84 8.42
C THR A 318 20.03 -22.12 9.67
N THR A 319 20.23 -21.14 10.55
CA THR A 319 20.37 -21.35 12.01
C THR A 319 20.41 -20.02 12.74
N GLY A 320 19.48 -19.82 13.67
CA GLY A 320 19.51 -18.69 14.61
C GLY A 320 18.12 -18.14 14.90
N THR A 321 17.30 -18.89 15.63
CA THR A 321 16.08 -18.37 16.28
C THR A 321 16.44 -17.20 17.22
N PRO A 322 15.93 -15.97 17.01
CA PRO A 322 15.92 -14.97 18.05
C PRO A 322 14.83 -15.34 19.07
N SER A 323 15.23 -15.43 20.33
CA SER A 323 14.34 -15.70 21.46
C SER A 323 13.29 -14.59 21.60
N MET A 324 12.03 -14.93 21.37
CA MET A 324 10.87 -14.09 21.70
C MET A 324 10.72 -14.01 23.23
N PRO A 325 10.32 -12.87 23.83
CA PRO A 325 9.85 -12.86 25.22
C PRO A 325 8.55 -13.69 25.33
N PRO A 326 8.27 -14.33 26.49
CA PRO A 326 7.16 -15.26 26.61
C PRO A 326 5.82 -14.52 26.48
N GLN A 327 5.06 -14.83 25.44
CA GLN A 327 3.63 -14.55 25.36
C GLN A 327 2.90 -15.37 26.42
N THR A 328 2.11 -14.70 27.23
CA THR A 328 1.15 -15.31 28.15
C THR A 328 0.15 -16.16 27.37
N THR A 329 0.01 -17.40 27.79
CA THR A 329 -0.87 -18.43 27.22
C THR A 329 -2.34 -17.99 27.21
N PHE A 330 -2.98 -18.10 26.04
CA PHE A 330 -4.43 -18.04 25.92
C PHE A 330 -5.08 -19.23 26.65
N ALA A 331 -5.89 -18.93 27.66
CA ALA A 331 -6.79 -19.91 28.25
C ALA A 331 -8.07 -20.00 27.39
N THR A 332 -8.29 -21.18 26.82
CA THR A 332 -9.55 -21.57 26.19
C THR A 332 -10.60 -21.71 27.28
N SER A 333 -11.59 -20.81 27.35
CA SER A 333 -12.77 -21.04 28.18
C SER A 333 -13.84 -21.76 27.36
N THR A 334 -14.11 -22.99 27.78
CA THR A 334 -15.25 -23.79 27.35
C THR A 334 -16.55 -23.09 27.68
N GLY A 335 -17.44 -22.98 26.68
CA GLY A 335 -18.73 -22.31 26.80
C GLY A 335 -19.65 -22.90 27.87
N ALA A 336 -20.46 -22.03 28.46
CA ALA A 336 -21.68 -22.37 29.17
C ALA A 336 -22.90 -21.99 28.28
N PRO A 337 -23.99 -22.77 28.31
CA PRO A 337 -25.09 -22.67 27.35
C PRO A 337 -26.00 -21.49 27.65
N TYR A 338 -26.30 -20.66 26.64
CA TYR A 338 -27.36 -19.66 26.74
C TYR A 338 -28.72 -20.32 26.51
N GLY A 339 -29.55 -20.28 27.55
CA GLY A 339 -30.96 -20.63 27.48
C GLY A 339 -31.77 -19.54 26.76
N ASN A 340 -32.76 -20.00 25.99
CA ASN A 340 -33.80 -19.17 25.40
C ASN A 340 -34.55 -18.39 26.48
N SER A 341 -34.51 -17.06 26.42
CA SER A 341 -35.51 -16.19 27.06
C SER A 341 -36.00 -15.15 26.07
N THR A 342 -37.23 -15.33 25.59
CA THR A 342 -38.03 -14.29 24.93
C THR A 342 -38.35 -13.18 25.93
N ALA A 343 -37.73 -12.02 25.79
CA ALA A 343 -38.15 -10.80 26.47
C ALA A 343 -38.55 -9.75 25.41
N SER A 344 -39.81 -9.37 25.42
CA SER A 344 -40.39 -8.34 24.56
C SER A 344 -39.85 -6.95 24.93
N LEU A 345 -39.31 -6.23 23.95
CA LEU A 345 -38.96 -4.81 24.06
C LEU A 345 -40.24 -3.98 24.26
N GLN A 346 -40.43 -3.40 25.46
CA GLN A 346 -41.42 -2.34 25.67
C GLN A 346 -40.85 -1.01 25.15
N ILE A 347 -41.49 -0.47 24.12
CA ILE A 347 -41.23 0.87 23.59
C ILE A 347 -42.13 1.86 24.36
N PRO A 348 -41.58 2.92 25.00
CA PRO A 348 -42.40 3.95 25.65
C PRO A 348 -43.11 4.82 24.61
N THR A 349 -44.40 5.08 24.81
CA THR A 349 -45.19 6.01 23.98
C THR A 349 -45.01 7.45 24.49
N LEU A 350 -44.55 8.37 23.63
CA LEU A 350 -44.49 9.81 23.92
C LEU A 350 -45.87 10.46 23.75
N THR A 351 -46.39 11.10 24.79
CA THR A 351 -47.76 11.64 24.86
C THR A 351 -47.88 13.16 24.89
N ARG A 352 -46.89 13.96 24.43
CA ARG A 352 -47.11 15.42 24.27
C ARG A 352 -46.21 16.11 23.24
N PRO A 353 -46.71 17.17 22.55
CA PRO A 353 -45.88 18.01 21.67
C PRO A 353 -44.94 18.93 22.48
N PRO A 354 -43.77 19.32 21.94
CA PRO A 354 -42.83 20.21 22.62
C PRO A 354 -43.42 21.63 22.82
N GLY A 355 -43.28 22.16 24.03
CA GLY A 355 -43.66 23.52 24.40
C GLY A 355 -42.61 24.57 24.04
N ALA A 356 -43.05 25.83 23.94
CA ALA A 356 -42.24 27.01 23.67
C ALA A 356 -41.16 27.24 24.76
N PRO A 357 -40.00 27.83 24.40
CA PRO A 357 -38.90 28.03 25.35
C PRO A 357 -39.10 29.28 26.22
N THR A 358 -38.98 29.11 27.53
CA THR A 358 -38.68 30.20 28.48
C THR A 358 -37.18 30.19 28.75
N GLY A 359 -36.43 31.13 28.18
CA GLY A 359 -34.99 31.31 28.42
C GLY A 359 -34.65 32.76 28.68
N SER A 360 -33.91 33.03 29.76
CA SER A 360 -33.33 34.33 30.09
C SER A 360 -32.17 34.69 29.13
N PRO A 361 -31.79 35.97 28.99
CA PRO A 361 -30.79 36.38 28.01
C PRO A 361 -29.39 35.88 28.40
N GLY A 362 -28.79 35.01 27.57
CA GLY A 362 -27.39 34.61 27.73
C GLY A 362 -27.00 33.23 27.16
N ASP A 363 -27.94 32.30 27.00
CA ASP A 363 -27.62 30.95 26.54
C ASP A 363 -27.76 30.79 25.02
N ALA A 364 -26.69 30.31 24.39
CA ALA A 364 -26.70 29.88 22.99
C ALA A 364 -27.40 28.51 22.87
N ILE A 365 -28.50 28.45 22.12
CA ILE A 365 -29.24 27.21 21.86
C ILE A 365 -28.86 26.69 20.47
N THR A 366 -28.26 25.50 20.39
CA THR A 366 -28.02 24.78 19.14
C THR A 366 -29.25 23.94 18.79
N VAL A 367 -29.86 24.19 17.63
CA VAL A 367 -31.00 23.41 17.12
C VAL A 367 -30.51 22.51 15.99
N THR A 368 -30.61 21.19 16.18
CA THR A 368 -30.36 20.20 15.12
C THR A 368 -31.68 19.83 14.46
N VAL A 369 -31.80 20.12 13.17
CA VAL A 369 -32.96 19.71 12.34
C VAL A 369 -32.58 18.46 11.55
N THR A 370 -33.35 17.39 11.69
CA THR A 370 -33.20 16.17 10.88
C THR A 370 -34.37 16.06 9.92
N GLU A 371 -34.15 16.37 8.64
CA GLU A 371 -35.10 16.09 7.58
C GLU A 371 -34.90 14.67 7.05
N ARG A 372 -35.99 13.88 6.99
CA ARG A 372 -36.01 12.57 6.33
C ARG A 372 -36.71 12.71 4.98
N ILE A 373 -35.97 12.63 3.88
CA ILE A 373 -36.53 12.57 2.53
C ILE A 373 -36.78 11.09 2.20
N THR A 374 -38.04 10.75 1.94
CA THR A 374 -38.43 9.41 1.48
C THR A 374 -38.57 9.44 -0.04
N ILE A 375 -37.71 8.71 -0.76
CA ILE A 375 -37.82 8.54 -2.21
C ILE A 375 -38.51 7.21 -2.50
N THR A 376 -39.75 7.26 -2.98
CA THR A 376 -40.47 6.07 -3.47
C THR A 376 -40.01 5.79 -4.91
N ALA A 377 -39.30 4.69 -5.14
CA ALA A 377 -38.93 4.25 -6.48
C ALA A 377 -40.17 3.77 -7.26
N SER A 378 -40.36 4.28 -8.48
CA SER A 378 -41.43 3.85 -9.38
C SER A 378 -41.13 2.46 -9.95
N VAL A 379 -42.11 1.55 -9.87
CA VAL A 379 -42.07 0.23 -10.49
C VAL A 379 -42.03 0.37 -12.02
N VAL A 380 -40.99 -0.17 -12.65
CA VAL A 380 -40.90 -0.25 -14.13
C VAL A 380 -41.53 -1.57 -14.58
N THR A 381 -42.67 -1.47 -15.25
CA THR A 381 -43.29 -2.60 -15.97
C THR A 381 -42.52 -2.84 -17.27
N PRO A 382 -42.12 -4.09 -17.61
CA PRO A 382 -41.42 -4.35 -18.86
C PRO A 382 -42.39 -4.33 -20.05
N THR A 383 -42.17 -3.40 -20.98
CA THR A 383 -42.84 -3.39 -22.29
C THR A 383 -42.05 -4.27 -23.26
N VAL A 384 -42.68 -5.32 -23.78
CA VAL A 384 -42.12 -6.21 -24.81
C VAL A 384 -42.17 -5.51 -26.17
N ALA A 385 -41.03 -5.42 -26.87
CA ALA A 385 -40.93 -4.93 -28.25
C ALA A 385 -40.69 -6.10 -29.25
N PRO A 386 -41.29 -6.07 -30.45
CA PRO A 386 -41.16 -7.13 -31.48
C PRO A 386 -39.87 -7.00 -32.33
N PRO A 387 -39.46 -8.04 -33.07
CA PRO A 387 -38.10 -8.16 -33.61
C PRO A 387 -37.82 -7.27 -34.84
N ALA A 388 -36.55 -6.89 -34.96
CA ALA A 388 -36.01 -5.94 -35.92
C ALA A 388 -35.89 -6.47 -37.37
N LYS A 389 -36.14 -5.58 -38.34
CA LYS A 389 -35.75 -5.77 -39.76
C LYS A 389 -34.32 -5.27 -40.00
N LYS A 390 -33.52 -6.12 -40.66
CA LYS A 390 -32.15 -5.86 -41.11
C LYS A 390 -32.09 -4.65 -42.04
N ARG A 391 -31.13 -3.74 -41.80
CA ARG A 391 -30.68 -2.74 -42.77
C ARG A 391 -29.16 -2.81 -42.89
N THR A 392 -28.71 -3.15 -44.08
CA THR A 392 -27.30 -3.15 -44.49
C THR A 392 -26.78 -1.72 -44.51
N VAL A 393 -25.66 -1.45 -43.82
CA VAL A 393 -24.89 -0.22 -43.98
C VAL A 393 -23.44 -0.59 -44.29
N VAL A 394 -22.99 -0.09 -45.44
CA VAL A 394 -21.62 -0.17 -45.95
C VAL A 394 -20.79 0.88 -45.21
N THR A 395 -19.66 0.49 -44.61
CA THR A 395 -18.73 1.43 -43.98
C THR A 395 -17.37 1.39 -44.68
N LYS A 396 -16.96 2.55 -45.22
CA LYS A 396 -15.62 2.83 -45.75
C LYS A 396 -14.62 2.86 -44.59
N LEU A 397 -13.46 2.21 -44.78
CA LEU A 397 -12.28 2.38 -43.94
C LEU A 397 -11.66 3.76 -44.14
N VAL A 398 -11.38 4.46 -43.03
CA VAL A 398 -10.35 5.49 -42.97
C VAL A 398 -9.48 5.17 -41.74
N GLY A 399 -8.22 4.84 -42.01
CA GLY A 399 -7.24 4.51 -40.98
C GLY A 399 -6.64 5.76 -40.35
N ALA A 400 -6.49 5.73 -39.03
CA ALA A 400 -5.65 6.65 -38.28
C ALA A 400 -4.48 5.85 -37.68
N LYS A 401 -3.27 6.23 -38.09
CA LYS A 401 -1.98 5.71 -37.60
C LYS A 401 -1.67 6.37 -36.25
N PHE A 402 -1.39 5.58 -35.23
CA PHE A 402 -0.61 6.02 -34.08
C PHE A 402 0.87 5.81 -34.41
N ARG A 403 1.68 6.87 -34.23
CA ARG A 403 3.14 6.81 -34.28
C ARG A 403 3.65 6.57 -32.85
N TYR A 404 4.63 5.68 -32.76
CA TYR A 404 5.41 5.34 -31.58
C TYR A 404 6.10 6.54 -30.95
#